data_AF-A0A3Q9IPG8-F1
#
_entry.id   AF-A0A3Q9IPG8-F1
#
_cell.length_a   1.000
_cell.length_b   1.000
_cell.length_c   1.000
_cell.angle_alpha   90.00
_cell.angle_beta   90.00
_cell.angle_gamma   90.00
#
_symmetry.space_group_name_H-M   'P 1'
#
loop_
_entity.id
_entity.type
_entity.pdbx_description
1 polymer ?
#
loop_
_entity_poly.entity_id
_entity_poly.type
_entity_poly.pdbx_seq_one_letter_code
_entity_poly.pdbx_strand_id
1 'polypeptide(L)' 'MKKQVKKLVVLLGVAGAFVLMSFNEPRWFAGIYDVKMFCSDHGRFVVLDYNLEWDAYYGYCVCNPGWFGNMCEFMEEDL' A
#
# COMPACT_ATOMS: atom_id res chain seq x y z
N MET A 1 -35.73 13.68 -3.29
CA MET A 1 -34.36 13.97 -2.82
C MET A 1 -33.58 12.76 -2.28
N LYS A 2 -34.17 11.81 -1.54
CA LYS A 2 -33.43 10.69 -0.89
C LYS A 2 -32.68 9.71 -1.81
N LYS A 3 -33.12 9.46 -3.05
CA LYS A 3 -32.48 8.48 -3.96
C LYS A 3 -31.19 8.99 -4.64
N GLN A 4 -31.12 10.28 -4.96
CA GLN A 4 -29.95 10.88 -5.61
C GLN A 4 -28.77 10.99 -4.64
N VAL A 5 -29.04 11.36 -3.38
CA VAL A 5 -28.00 11.43 -2.32
C VAL A 5 -27.39 10.05 -2.06
N LYS A 6 -28.20 8.98 -2.02
CA LYS A 6 -27.69 7.61 -1.84
C LYS A 6 -26.74 7.17 -2.97
N LYS A 7 -27.07 7.49 -4.23
CA LYS A 7 -26.19 7.17 -5.37
C LYS A 7 -24.88 7.94 -5.31
N LEU A 8 -24.92 9.22 -4.90
CA LEU A 8 -23.73 10.06 -4.77
C LEU A 8 -22.79 9.56 -3.67
N VAL A 9 -23.34 9.16 -2.51
CA VAL A 9 -22.56 8.61 -1.39
C VAL A 9 -21.93 7.26 -1.76
N VAL A 10 -22.64 6.41 -2.51
CA VAL A 10 -22.10 5.13 -2.99
C VAL A 10 -20.97 5.36 -4.01
N LEU A 11 -21.11 6.32 -4.93
CA LEU A 11 -20.07 6.64 -5.91
C LEU A 11 -18.80 7.21 -5.25
N LEU A 12 -18.95 8.09 -4.26
CA LEU A 12 -17.81 8.62 -3.48
C LEU A 12 -17.11 7.54 -2.65
N GLY A 13 -17.87 6.62 -2.05
CA GLY A 13 -17.30 5.50 -1.29
C GLY A 13 -16.48 4.53 -2.13
N VAL A 14 -16.90 4.26 -3.38
CA VAL A 14 -16.16 3.39 -4.30
C VAL A 14 -14.89 4.07 -4.81
N ALA A 15 -14.93 5.38 -5.08
CA ALA A 15 -13.74 6.13 -5.48
C ALA A 15 -12.69 6.20 -4.35
N GLY A 16 -13.12 6.39 -3.09
CA GLY A 16 -12.22 6.36 -1.92
C GLY A 16 -11.53 5.01 -1.74
N ALA A 17 -12.26 3.90 -1.91
CA ALA A 17 -11.68 2.57 -1.84
C ALA A 17 -10.68 2.28 -2.98
N PHE A 18 -10.92 2.81 -4.19
CA PHE A 18 -9.99 2.65 -5.30
C PHE A 18 -8.69 3.44 -5.10
N VAL A 19 -8.75 4.67 -4.55
CA VAL A 19 -7.55 5.47 -4.30
C VAL A 19 -6.66 4.83 -3.23
N LEU A 20 -7.24 4.21 -2.19
CA LEU A 20 -6.45 3.51 -1.15
C LEU A 20 -5.80 2.22 -1.66
N MET A 21 -6.38 1.54 -2.65
CA MET A 21 -5.77 0.34 -3.25
C MET A 21 -4.65 0.64 -4.25
N SER A 22 -4.54 1.88 -4.74
CA SER A 22 -3.54 2.27 -5.75
C SER A 22 -2.14 2.57 -5.19
N PHE A 23 -1.92 2.51 -3.88
CA PHE A 23 -0.65 2.94 -3.26
C PHE A 23 0.34 1.82 -2.95
N ASN A 24 0.14 0.63 -3.51
CA ASN A 24 0.96 -0.52 -3.13
C ASN A 24 1.15 -1.52 -4.26
N GLU A 25 1.52 -1.01 -5.42
CA GLU A 25 1.84 -1.85 -6.56
C GLU A 25 3.14 -2.61 -6.32
N PRO A 26 3.21 -3.90 -6.69
CA PRO A 26 4.43 -4.67 -6.51
C PRO A 26 5.59 -4.13 -7.35
N ARG A 27 6.76 -4.03 -6.71
CA ARG A 27 7.98 -3.47 -7.31
C ARG A 27 9.23 -4.20 -6.84
N TRP A 28 10.33 -3.97 -7.54
CA TRP A 28 11.64 -4.50 -7.19
C TRP A 28 12.31 -3.65 -6.11
N PHE A 29 12.87 -4.32 -5.11
CA PHE A 29 13.67 -3.74 -4.05
C PHE A 29 15.04 -4.44 -4.00
N ALA A 30 16.10 -3.69 -4.28
CA ALA A 30 17.48 -4.19 -4.33
C ALA A 30 18.33 -3.50 -3.26
N GLY A 31 19.36 -4.20 -2.75
CA GLY A 31 20.40 -3.60 -1.90
C GLY A 31 20.00 -3.38 -0.44
N ILE A 32 19.07 -4.16 0.10
CA ILE A 32 18.64 -4.10 1.49
C ILE A 32 18.90 -5.45 2.17
N TYR A 33 19.58 -5.42 3.31
CA TYR A 33 20.06 -6.60 4.03
C TYR A 33 18.98 -7.41 4.76
N ASP A 34 17.78 -6.84 4.95
CA ASP A 34 16.64 -7.49 5.60
C ASP A 34 15.32 -7.08 4.94
N VAL A 35 14.51 -8.07 4.55
CA VAL A 35 13.17 -7.90 3.96
C VAL A 35 12.25 -7.07 4.86
N LYS A 36 12.50 -7.06 6.19
CA LYS A 36 11.77 -6.22 7.14
C LYS A 36 11.96 -4.71 6.94
N MET A 37 13.01 -4.27 6.23
CA MET A 37 13.27 -2.85 5.97
C MET A 37 12.53 -2.29 4.75
N PHE A 38 11.88 -3.12 3.92
CA PHE A 38 11.18 -2.61 2.72
C PHE A 38 9.92 -1.82 3.07
N CYS A 39 9.26 -2.23 4.14
CA CYS A 39 8.19 -1.46 4.75
C CYS A 39 8.77 -0.87 6.04
N SER A 40 8.36 0.34 6.39
CA SER A 40 8.61 0.89 7.73
C SER A 40 8.12 -0.10 8.80
N ASP A 41 8.40 0.16 10.08
CA ASP A 41 7.88 -0.65 11.22
C ASP A 41 6.34 -0.68 11.33
N HIS A 42 5.66 -0.07 10.36
CA HIS A 42 4.23 0.11 10.24
C HIS A 42 3.60 -0.77 9.16
N GLY A 43 4.33 -1.76 8.64
CA GLY A 43 3.79 -2.68 7.65
C GLY A 43 4.51 -4.01 7.61
N ARG A 44 4.03 -4.88 6.72
CA ARG A 44 4.63 -6.18 6.44
C ARG A 44 4.87 -6.32 4.95
N PHE A 45 6.11 -6.63 4.58
CA PHE A 45 6.46 -6.92 3.20
C PHE A 45 5.90 -8.28 2.77
N VAL A 46 5.25 -8.30 1.60
CA VAL A 46 4.79 -9.51 0.92
C VAL A 46 5.70 -9.74 -0.26
N VAL A 47 6.55 -10.78 -0.14
CA VAL A 47 7.40 -11.24 -1.25
C VAL A 47 6.55 -11.99 -2.26
N LEU A 48 6.68 -11.61 -3.52
CA LEU A 48 6.08 -12.29 -4.66
C LEU A 48 7.13 -13.06 -5.47
N ASP A 49 8.34 -12.51 -5.61
CA ASP A 49 9.45 -13.14 -6.31
C ASP A 49 10.80 -12.70 -5.72
N TYR A 50 11.86 -13.44 -6.01
CA TYR A 50 13.23 -13.13 -5.63
C TYR A 50 14.21 -13.43 -6.76
N ASN A 51 15.01 -12.43 -7.12
CA ASN A 51 16.04 -12.54 -8.14
C ASN A 51 17.41 -12.76 -7.47
N LEU A 52 17.97 -13.95 -7.68
CA LEU A 52 19.28 -14.38 -7.18
C LEU A 52 20.46 -13.61 -7.80
N GLU A 53 20.34 -13.15 -9.04
CA GLU A 53 21.43 -12.47 -9.74
C GLU A 53 21.68 -11.07 -9.17
N TRP A 54 20.60 -10.38 -8.78
CA TRP A 54 20.65 -8.97 -8.34
C TRP A 54 20.38 -8.82 -6.84
N ASP A 55 20.24 -9.94 -6.11
CA ASP A 55 19.84 -10.00 -4.70
C ASP A 55 18.69 -9.03 -4.41
N ALA A 56 17.58 -9.22 -5.15
CA ALA A 56 16.46 -8.30 -5.17
C ALA A 56 15.13 -9.03 -4.95
N TYR A 57 14.27 -8.43 -4.13
CA TYR A 57 12.94 -8.95 -3.83
C TYR A 57 11.90 -8.17 -4.64
N TYR A 58 10.97 -8.88 -5.27
CA TYR A 58 9.77 -8.30 -5.89
C TYR A 58 8.59 -8.48 -4.94
N GLY A 59 7.88 -7.40 -4.62
CA GLY A 59 6.81 -7.48 -3.64
C GLY A 59 6.18 -6.13 -3.33
N TYR A 60 5.35 -6.08 -2.28
CA TYR A 60 4.59 -4.91 -1.87
C TYR A 60 4.36 -4.88 -0.34
N CYS A 61 4.02 -3.72 0.22
CA CYS A 61 3.95 -3.48 1.66
C CYS A 61 2.54 -3.42 2.24
N VAL A 62 2.05 -4.46 2.91
CA VAL A 62 0.74 -4.38 3.56
C VAL A 62 0.85 -3.52 4.82
N CYS A 63 0.27 -2.32 4.79
CA CYS A 63 0.35 -1.36 5.89
C CYS A 63 -0.62 -1.68 7.02
N ASN A 64 -0.21 -1.32 8.24
CA ASN A 64 -1.07 -1.34 9.42
C ASN A 64 -2.19 -0.30 9.28
N PRO A 65 -3.33 -0.48 9.97
CA PRO A 65 -4.42 0.49 9.93
C PRO A 65 -3.96 1.92 10.26
N GLY A 66 -4.40 2.89 9.46
CA GLY A 66 -4.00 4.31 9.58
C GLY A 66 -2.72 4.67 8.81
N TRP A 67 -1.93 3.70 8.38
CA TRP A 67 -0.72 3.91 7.59
C TRP A 67 -0.97 3.67 6.09
N PHE A 68 -0.34 4.47 5.25
CA PHE A 68 -0.39 4.35 3.79
C PHE A 68 0.93 4.80 3.15
N GLY A 69 1.00 4.68 1.82
CA GLY A 69 2.23 4.88 1.04
C GLY A 69 2.87 3.57 0.62
N ASN A 70 3.88 3.65 -0.24
CA ASN A 70 4.51 2.46 -0.83
C ASN A 70 5.36 1.67 0.16
N MET A 71 5.78 2.31 1.26
CA MET A 71 6.59 1.76 2.34
C MET A 71 5.92 1.95 3.71
N CYS A 72 4.62 2.24 3.73
CA CYS A 72 3.86 2.56 4.94
C CYS A 72 4.48 3.72 5.74
N GLU A 73 4.87 4.77 5.02
CA GLU A 73 5.61 5.91 5.54
C GLU A 73 4.73 7.11 5.94
N PHE A 74 3.44 7.08 5.60
CA PHE A 74 2.51 8.17 5.88
C PHE A 74 1.37 7.74 6.82
N MET A 75 0.99 8.62 7.75
CA MET A 75 -0.16 8.44 8.63
C MET A 75 -1.33 9.29 8.18
N GLU A 76 -2.53 8.69 8.15
CA GLU A 76 -3.76 9.38 7.75
C GLU A 76 -4.09 10.58 8.66
N GLU A 77 -3.67 10.52 9.92
CA GLU A 77 -3.85 11.61 10.90
C GLU A 77 -2.98 12.85 10.62
N ASP A 78 -1.93 12.72 9.81
CA ASP A 78 -1.01 13.81 9.45
C ASP A 78 -1.47 14.62 8.22
N LEU A 79 -2.59 14.23 7.59
CA LEU A 79 -3.21 14.88 6.42
C LEU A 79 -4.28 15.91 6.81
#